data_AF-A0A6I8UNQ7-F1
#
_entry.id   AF-A0A6I8UNQ7-F1
#
_cell.length_a   1.000
_cell.length_b   1.000
_cell.length_c   1.000
_cell.angle_alpha   90.00
_cell.angle_beta   90.00
_cell.angle_gamma   90.00
#
_symmetry.space_group_name_H-M   'P 1'
#
loop_
_entity.id
_entity.type
_entity.pdbx_description
1 polymer ?
#
loop_
_entity_poly.entity_id
_entity_poly.type
_entity_poly.pdbx_seq_one_letter_code
_entity_poly.pdbx_strand_id
1 'polypeptide(L)'
;MSRLESGDGFLKREQKNQEVVENVIGELKKIYRSKLLPLEEHYQFHDFHSPKLEDPDFDAKPMILLVGQYSTGKTTFIRYLLERDFPGIRIGPEPTTDRFIAVMYDDKEGVIPGNALVVDPKKQFRPLSKYGNAFLNRFQCSSVASPVLNAISIVDTPGILSGEKQRIDRGYDFTGVLEWFAERVDRIILLFDAHKLDISDEFRRSIEALKGHDDKIRIILNKADMIDHQQLMRVYGALMWSLGKVLQTPEVARVYIGSFWDQPLRFDSNRRLFEDEEQDLFRDLQSLPRNAALRKLNDLIKRARLAKVHAFIIAELRKDMPSVFGKDSKKKDLIKNLGQVYDRIQREHSISPGDFPDIKKMQDVLQHQDFTKFHSLKPHLLDIVDNMLAKDIARLMEMIPQEEMTLVNEPIVKGGAFEGVIDDHVSPFGYMKGEGIDAGYGEHEWICNKEKSRTDTIFNGLNPVDGKISGATAKQELIKSKLPNSVLSKIWKLSDVDGDGFLDSEEFALALHLINVKLEGCELPTVLPEHLVPPSKRYA
;
A
#
# COMPACT_ATOMS: atom_id res chain seq x y z
N MET A 1 -30.32 30.80 -3.26
CA MET A 1 -30.71 29.85 -2.18
C MET A 1 -30.47 28.38 -2.56
N SER A 2 -29.55 28.03 -3.49
CA SER A 2 -29.35 26.64 -3.96
C SER A 2 -27.91 26.11 -3.82
N ARG A 3 -27.08 26.72 -2.97
CA ARG A 3 -25.68 26.26 -2.71
C ARG A 3 -25.46 25.64 -1.33
N LEU A 4 -26.51 25.40 -0.54
CA LEU A 4 -26.42 24.86 0.83
C LEU A 4 -26.90 23.41 0.98
N GLU A 5 -27.54 22.82 -0.04
CA GLU A 5 -28.12 21.45 0.07
C GLU A 5 -27.17 20.33 -0.42
N SER A 6 -26.05 20.65 -1.08
CA SER A 6 -25.12 19.65 -1.63
C SER A 6 -24.13 19.08 -0.60
N GLY A 7 -23.83 19.80 0.49
CA GLY A 7 -22.91 19.34 1.53
C GLY A 7 -23.51 18.30 2.50
N ASP A 8 -24.82 18.37 2.74
CA ASP A 8 -25.52 17.57 3.75
C ASP A 8 -25.80 16.13 3.29
N GLY A 9 -25.97 15.93 1.97
CA GLY A 9 -26.08 14.59 1.37
C GLY A 9 -24.76 13.84 1.28
N PHE A 10 -23.63 14.57 1.28
CA PHE A 10 -22.28 14.04 1.16
C PHE A 10 -21.75 13.52 2.51
N LEU A 11 -21.87 14.32 3.57
CA LEU A 11 -21.53 13.90 4.95
C LEU A 11 -22.31 12.66 5.39
N LYS A 12 -23.60 12.57 4.99
CA LYS A 12 -24.42 11.38 5.22
C LYS A 12 -23.93 10.14 4.48
N ARG A 13 -23.27 10.27 3.33
CA ARG A 13 -22.72 9.14 2.56
C ARG A 13 -21.37 8.66 3.09
N GLU A 14 -20.48 9.56 3.50
CA GLU A 14 -19.23 9.17 4.19
C GLU A 14 -19.51 8.45 5.50
N GLN A 15 -20.43 8.98 6.31
CA GLN A 15 -20.91 8.32 7.53
C GLN A 15 -21.47 6.93 7.23
N LYS A 16 -22.29 6.80 6.17
CA LYS A 16 -22.86 5.52 5.75
C LYS A 16 -21.79 4.50 5.32
N ASN A 17 -20.75 4.91 4.60
CA ASN A 17 -19.67 4.00 4.20
C ASN A 17 -18.80 3.58 5.38
N GLN A 18 -18.53 4.49 6.31
CA GLN A 18 -17.83 4.16 7.54
C GLN A 18 -18.65 3.20 8.41
N GLU A 19 -19.97 3.42 8.53
CA GLU A 19 -20.90 2.50 9.20
C GLU A 19 -20.91 1.11 8.53
N VAL A 20 -20.87 1.02 7.19
CA VAL A 20 -20.80 -0.27 6.48
C VAL A 20 -19.51 -1.01 6.83
N VAL A 21 -18.36 -0.32 6.83
CA VAL A 21 -17.06 -0.92 7.19
C VAL A 21 -17.06 -1.39 8.64
N GLU A 22 -17.56 -0.58 9.57
CA GLU A 22 -17.67 -0.93 10.99
C GLU A 22 -18.61 -2.13 11.20
N ASN A 23 -19.72 -2.19 10.47
CA ASN A 23 -20.63 -3.32 10.49
C ASN A 23 -19.97 -4.62 9.98
N VAL A 24 -19.20 -4.55 8.88
CA VAL A 24 -18.45 -5.71 8.35
C VAL A 24 -17.40 -6.20 9.35
N ILE A 25 -16.65 -5.30 10.00
CA ILE A 25 -15.68 -5.65 11.04
C ILE A 25 -16.38 -6.28 12.25
N GLY A 26 -17.53 -5.75 12.65
CA GLY A 26 -18.35 -6.30 13.73
C GLY A 26 -18.82 -7.74 13.44
N GLU A 27 -19.26 -8.01 12.21
CA GLU A 27 -19.65 -9.36 11.78
C GLU A 27 -18.45 -10.31 11.67
N LEU A 28 -17.30 -9.83 11.17
CA LEU A 28 -16.04 -10.60 11.15
C LEU A 28 -15.64 -11.07 12.55
N LYS A 29 -15.71 -10.19 13.56
CA LYS A 29 -15.44 -10.53 14.97
C LYS A 29 -16.36 -11.65 15.47
N LYS A 30 -17.66 -11.55 15.19
CA LYS A 30 -18.66 -12.55 15.59
C LYS A 30 -18.37 -13.89 14.93
N ILE A 31 -18.07 -13.89 13.63
CA ILE A 31 -17.73 -15.09 12.87
C ILE A 31 -16.48 -15.75 13.43
N TYR A 32 -15.41 -14.98 13.69
CA TYR A 32 -14.19 -15.52 14.30
C TYR A 32 -14.50 -16.22 15.63
N ARG A 33 -15.17 -15.52 16.56
CA ARG A 33 -15.45 -16.01 17.91
C ARG A 33 -16.36 -17.24 17.93
N SER A 34 -17.37 -17.27 17.06
CA SER A 34 -18.39 -18.32 17.08
C SER A 34 -18.05 -19.53 16.21
N LYS A 35 -17.27 -19.34 15.13
CA LYS A 35 -17.05 -20.38 14.11
C LYS A 35 -15.60 -20.86 14.04
N LEU A 36 -14.62 -19.96 14.08
CA LEU A 36 -13.21 -20.34 13.92
C LEU A 36 -12.51 -20.62 15.25
N LEU A 37 -12.70 -19.75 16.24
CA LEU A 37 -12.04 -19.86 17.55
C LEU A 37 -12.26 -21.21 18.25
N PRO A 38 -13.46 -21.84 18.23
CA PRO A 38 -13.64 -23.16 18.81
C PRO A 38 -12.77 -24.25 18.17
N LEU A 39 -12.50 -24.15 16.86
CA LEU A 39 -11.58 -25.04 16.16
C LEU A 39 -10.13 -24.78 16.62
N GLU A 40 -9.72 -23.51 16.69
CA GLU A 40 -8.39 -23.10 17.12
C GLU A 40 -8.07 -23.58 18.54
N GLU A 41 -8.99 -23.36 19.48
CA GLU A 41 -8.82 -23.77 20.88
C GLU A 41 -8.82 -25.31 21.02
N HIS A 42 -9.67 -26.03 20.27
CA HIS A 42 -9.76 -27.48 20.38
C HIS A 42 -8.49 -28.20 19.92
N TYR A 43 -7.83 -27.72 18.86
CA TYR A 43 -6.60 -28.32 18.32
C TYR A 43 -5.33 -27.56 18.71
N GLN A 44 -5.40 -26.73 19.76
CA GLN A 44 -4.25 -26.01 20.31
C GLN A 44 -3.51 -25.14 19.28
N PHE A 45 -4.23 -24.56 18.32
CA PHE A 45 -3.65 -23.79 17.21
C PHE A 45 -2.68 -22.69 17.68
N HIS A 46 -3.00 -22.05 18.80
CA HIS A 46 -2.23 -20.94 19.37
C HIS A 46 -0.85 -21.33 19.89
N ASP A 47 -0.64 -22.62 20.21
CA ASP A 47 0.64 -23.13 20.69
C ASP A 47 1.62 -23.39 19.53
N PHE A 48 1.14 -23.36 18.28
CA PHE A 48 1.92 -23.69 17.08
C PHE A 48 2.12 -22.52 16.14
N HIS A 49 1.03 -21.79 15.85
CA HIS A 49 1.03 -20.82 14.75
C HIS A 49 0.96 -19.39 15.27
N SER A 50 -0.24 -18.94 15.66
CA SER A 50 -0.47 -17.56 16.05
C SER A 50 -1.45 -17.44 17.22
N PRO A 51 -1.28 -16.40 18.06
CA PRO A 51 -2.14 -16.22 19.24
C PRO A 51 -3.59 -15.97 18.84
N LYS A 52 -4.47 -16.08 19.83
CA LYS A 52 -5.89 -15.73 19.72
C LYS A 52 -6.04 -14.27 19.31
N LEU A 53 -6.96 -13.99 18.39
CA LEU A 53 -7.28 -12.63 17.99
C LEU A 53 -8.16 -11.97 19.06
N GLU A 54 -7.77 -10.78 19.50
CA GLU A 54 -8.51 -9.93 20.42
C GLU A 54 -9.26 -8.83 19.64
N ASP A 55 -10.21 -8.13 20.28
CA ASP A 55 -10.97 -7.06 19.61
C ASP A 55 -10.07 -5.97 18.97
N PRO A 56 -8.94 -5.55 19.60
CA PRO A 56 -8.03 -4.60 18.98
C PRO A 56 -7.42 -5.05 17.65
N ASP A 57 -7.25 -6.36 17.40
CA ASP A 57 -6.72 -6.85 16.11
C ASP A 57 -7.72 -6.56 14.96
N PHE A 58 -9.02 -6.51 15.28
CA PHE A 58 -10.09 -6.19 14.33
C PHE A 58 -10.35 -4.68 14.24
N ASP A 59 -10.28 -3.95 15.36
CA ASP A 59 -10.54 -2.50 15.41
C ASP A 59 -9.34 -1.64 15.01
N ALA A 60 -8.14 -2.22 14.98
CA ALA A 60 -6.95 -1.48 14.61
C ALA A 60 -7.07 -0.88 13.20
N LYS A 61 -6.72 0.41 13.14
CA LYS A 61 -6.50 1.14 11.89
C LYS A 61 -5.44 0.43 11.04
N PRO A 62 -5.49 0.58 9.71
CA PRO A 62 -4.48 -0.01 8.85
C PRO A 62 -3.07 0.42 9.23
N MET A 63 -2.15 -0.54 9.24
CA MET A 63 -0.76 -0.31 9.61
C MET A 63 0.18 -0.40 8.41
N ILE A 64 1.14 0.51 8.37
CA ILE A 64 2.25 0.50 7.42
C ILE A 64 3.53 0.16 8.18
N LEU A 65 4.22 -0.90 7.77
CA LEU A 65 5.54 -1.28 8.31
C LEU A 65 6.65 -0.75 7.41
N LEU A 66 7.57 0.06 7.94
CA LEU A 66 8.75 0.50 7.20
C LEU A 66 9.94 -0.39 7.52
N VAL A 67 10.56 -1.01 6.51
CA VAL A 67 11.72 -1.89 6.67
C VAL A 67 12.84 -1.43 5.76
N GLY A 68 14.06 -1.40 6.25
CA GLY A 68 15.20 -0.99 5.45
C GLY A 68 16.47 -0.85 6.27
N GLN A 69 17.59 -0.80 5.57
CA GLN A 69 18.90 -0.66 6.19
C GLN A 69 19.10 0.68 6.89
N TYR A 70 20.23 0.80 7.56
CA TYR A 70 20.62 2.03 8.20
C TYR A 70 20.70 3.20 7.20
N SER A 71 20.22 4.38 7.61
CA SER A 71 20.26 5.62 6.81
C SER A 71 19.47 5.62 5.50
N THR A 72 18.59 4.65 5.23
CA THR A 72 17.73 4.65 4.02
C THR A 72 16.60 5.68 4.03
N GLY A 73 16.41 6.39 5.15
CA GLY A 73 15.43 7.48 5.26
C GLY A 73 14.04 7.08 5.79
N LYS A 74 13.90 5.95 6.48
CA LYS A 74 12.61 5.51 7.07
C LYS A 74 11.96 6.57 7.97
N THR A 75 12.70 7.05 8.97
CA THR A 75 12.20 8.06 9.91
C THR A 75 11.91 9.39 9.21
N THR A 76 12.75 9.79 8.25
CA THR A 76 12.52 10.97 7.39
C THR A 76 11.27 10.82 6.54
N PHE A 77 11.02 9.63 6.00
CA PHE A 77 9.81 9.32 5.22
C PHE A 77 8.55 9.48 6.06
N ILE A 78 8.55 9.04 7.32
CA ILE A 78 7.41 9.27 8.24
C ILE A 78 7.19 10.76 8.46
N ARG A 79 8.26 11.50 8.80
CA ARG A 79 8.16 12.96 8.98
C ARG A 79 7.63 13.64 7.72
N TYR A 80 8.07 13.19 6.55
CA TYR A 80 7.61 13.69 5.26
C TYR A 80 6.11 13.45 5.07
N LEU A 81 5.63 12.22 5.25
CA LEU A 81 4.20 11.90 5.15
C LEU A 81 3.34 12.72 6.12
N LEU A 82 3.81 12.93 7.35
CA LEU A 82 3.08 13.67 8.36
C LEU A 82 3.21 15.20 8.20
N GLU A 83 4.19 15.67 7.41
CA GLU A 83 4.66 17.06 7.34
C GLU A 83 4.98 17.68 8.70
N ARG A 84 5.37 16.84 9.67
CA ARG A 84 5.67 17.25 11.03
C ARG A 84 6.54 16.24 11.76
N ASP A 85 7.23 16.72 12.78
CA ASP A 85 7.92 15.86 13.73
C ASP A 85 6.94 15.14 14.66
N PHE A 86 7.38 14.00 15.20
CA PHE A 86 6.63 13.20 16.18
C PHE A 86 7.49 12.91 17.43
N PRO A 87 6.88 12.71 18.61
CA PRO A 87 7.62 12.46 19.84
C PRO A 87 8.57 11.25 19.75
N GLY A 88 9.81 11.44 20.20
CA GLY A 88 10.83 10.38 20.15
C GLY A 88 11.49 10.18 18.77
N ILE A 89 11.22 11.06 17.81
CA ILE A 89 11.92 11.11 16.52
C ILE A 89 13.43 11.38 16.73
N ARG A 90 14.27 10.64 16.00
CA ARG A 90 15.72 10.88 15.94
C ARG A 90 16.17 10.69 14.50
N ILE A 91 16.59 11.77 13.85
CA ILE A 91 17.15 11.73 12.50
C ILE A 91 18.62 12.11 12.60
N GLY A 92 19.51 11.22 12.18
CA GLY A 92 20.95 11.50 12.17
C GLY A 92 21.77 10.50 11.35
N PRO A 93 23.00 10.88 10.95
CA PRO A 93 23.87 10.06 10.10
C PRO A 93 24.47 8.84 10.82
N GLU A 94 24.55 8.86 12.15
CA GLU A 94 24.99 7.74 13.00
C GLU A 94 23.80 6.92 13.49
N PRO A 95 23.92 5.60 13.78
CA PRO A 95 22.88 4.71 14.32
C PRO A 95 21.91 5.35 15.33
N THR A 96 20.87 6.03 14.83
CA THR A 96 20.01 6.91 15.65
C THR A 96 18.74 6.20 16.13
N THR A 97 18.18 5.31 15.30
CA THR A 97 16.97 4.53 15.61
C THR A 97 17.33 3.08 15.89
N ASP A 98 17.43 2.72 17.17
CA ASP A 98 17.64 1.35 17.68
C ASP A 98 16.33 0.70 18.16
N ARG A 99 15.19 1.38 17.99
CA ARG A 99 13.88 0.99 18.52
C ARG A 99 12.84 0.83 17.43
N PHE A 100 11.87 -0.05 17.69
CA PHE A 100 10.60 -0.05 16.99
C PHE A 100 9.73 1.09 17.53
N ILE A 101 9.18 1.91 16.63
CA ILE A 101 8.34 3.04 16.99
C ILE A 101 7.00 2.88 16.28
N ALA A 102 5.94 2.60 17.04
CA ALA A 102 4.58 2.63 16.54
C ALA A 102 4.05 4.08 16.62
N VAL A 103 4.01 4.77 15.49
CA VAL A 103 3.47 6.13 15.34
C VAL A 103 1.96 6.03 15.12
N MET A 104 1.19 6.49 16.11
CA MET A 104 -0.26 6.35 16.14
C MET A 104 -0.93 7.68 16.52
N TYR A 105 -2.21 7.80 16.18
CA TYR A 105 -3.00 8.94 16.60
C TYR A 105 -3.35 8.88 18.10
N ASP A 106 -3.21 10.01 18.76
CA ASP A 106 -3.84 10.36 20.02
C ASP A 106 -3.99 11.88 20.06
N ASP A 107 -5.00 12.39 20.77
CA ASP A 107 -5.14 13.83 20.98
C ASP A 107 -4.01 14.38 21.87
N LYS A 108 -3.44 13.52 22.73
CA LYS A 108 -2.31 13.87 23.58
C LYS A 108 -1.00 13.38 22.98
N GLU A 109 -0.12 14.33 22.66
CA GLU A 109 1.21 13.99 22.18
C GLU A 109 2.06 13.40 23.31
N GLY A 110 2.78 12.32 23.01
CA GLY A 110 3.61 11.66 24.01
C GLY A 110 4.26 10.38 23.52
N VAL A 111 5.06 9.79 24.40
CA VAL A 111 5.71 8.49 24.16
C VAL A 111 5.26 7.51 25.24
N ILE A 112 4.78 6.35 24.82
CA ILE A 112 4.42 5.24 25.69
C ILE A 112 5.49 4.15 25.55
N PRO A 113 6.24 3.82 26.62
CA PRO A 113 7.23 2.74 26.58
C PRO A 113 6.61 1.37 26.32
N GLY A 114 7.35 0.46 25.68
CA GLY A 114 6.88 -0.86 25.29
C GLY A 114 6.30 -1.69 26.45
N ASN A 115 6.92 -1.63 27.64
CA ASN A 115 6.42 -2.32 28.83
C ASN A 115 5.01 -1.87 29.25
N ALA A 116 4.68 -0.59 29.09
CA ALA A 116 3.35 -0.06 29.34
C ALA A 116 2.39 -0.33 28.18
N LEU A 117 2.92 -0.36 26.96
CA LEU A 117 2.13 -0.54 25.74
C LEU A 117 1.55 -1.95 25.62
N VAL A 118 2.28 -2.99 26.05
CA VAL A 118 1.81 -4.38 25.98
C VAL A 118 0.76 -4.73 27.03
N VAL A 119 0.54 -3.88 28.03
CA VAL A 119 -0.52 -4.06 29.04
C VAL A 119 -1.77 -3.24 28.75
N ASP A 120 -1.75 -2.37 27.73
CA ASP A 120 -2.90 -1.55 27.35
C ASP A 120 -3.95 -2.40 26.60
N PRO A 121 -5.16 -2.59 27.16
CA PRO A 121 -6.21 -3.40 26.52
C PRO A 121 -6.76 -2.76 25.24
N LYS A 122 -6.48 -1.48 24.98
CA LYS A 122 -6.91 -0.77 23.77
C LYS A 122 -5.95 -0.94 22.60
N LYS A 123 -4.79 -1.58 22.82
CA LYS A 123 -3.73 -1.69 21.81
C LYS A 123 -3.45 -3.16 21.50
N GLN A 124 -3.23 -3.45 20.22
CA GLN A 124 -2.97 -4.81 19.70
C GLN A 124 -1.57 -5.36 20.00
N PHE A 125 -0.78 -4.69 20.85
CA PHE A 125 0.63 -5.01 21.04
C PHE A 125 0.90 -6.01 22.15
N ARG A 126 -0.13 -6.42 22.91
CA ARG A 126 0.01 -7.37 24.01
C ARG A 126 0.80 -8.65 23.67
N PRO A 127 0.60 -9.30 22.51
CA PRO A 127 1.36 -10.50 22.15
C PRO A 127 2.88 -10.29 22.01
N LEU A 128 3.34 -9.04 21.86
CA LEU A 128 4.77 -8.73 21.77
C LEU A 128 5.51 -8.95 23.10
N SER A 129 4.80 -9.14 24.22
CA SER A 129 5.42 -9.49 25.50
C SER A 129 6.26 -10.77 25.43
N LYS A 130 5.96 -11.68 24.48
CA LYS A 130 6.69 -12.94 24.29
C LYS A 130 8.16 -12.74 23.89
N TYR A 131 8.52 -11.59 23.30
CA TYR A 131 9.91 -11.28 22.92
C TYR A 131 10.74 -10.75 24.10
N GLY A 132 10.12 -10.62 25.29
CA GLY A 132 10.81 -10.32 26.55
C GLY A 132 11.26 -8.87 26.71
N ASN A 133 11.81 -8.58 27.90
CA ASN A 133 12.18 -7.21 28.30
C ASN A 133 13.22 -6.55 27.39
N ALA A 134 14.13 -7.32 26.79
CA ALA A 134 15.14 -6.78 25.89
C ALA A 134 14.51 -6.10 24.66
N PHE A 135 13.46 -6.72 24.09
CA PHE A 135 12.67 -6.12 23.03
C PHE A 135 11.80 -4.96 23.53
N LEU A 136 11.08 -5.14 24.64
CA LEU A 136 10.14 -4.13 25.15
C LEU A 136 10.81 -2.80 25.53
N ASN A 137 12.07 -2.84 25.96
CA ASN A 137 12.88 -1.63 26.20
C ASN A 137 13.27 -0.90 24.90
N ARG A 138 13.22 -1.60 23.76
CA ARG A 138 13.48 -1.09 22.41
C ARG A 138 12.19 -1.02 21.57
N PHE A 139 11.05 -0.97 22.23
CA PHE A 139 9.75 -0.76 21.60
C PHE A 139 9.05 0.42 22.29
N GLN A 140 8.42 1.28 21.51
CA GLN A 140 7.64 2.40 22.03
C GLN A 140 6.51 2.75 21.07
N CYS A 141 5.45 3.37 21.60
CA CYS A 141 4.44 4.04 20.80
C CYS A 141 4.64 5.54 20.90
N SER A 142 4.74 6.22 19.76
CA SER A 142 4.71 7.66 19.65
C SER A 142 3.32 8.09 19.26
N SER A 143 2.70 8.90 20.10
CA SER A 143 1.35 9.40 19.89
C SER A 143 1.41 10.85 19.43
N VAL A 144 0.74 11.16 18.33
CA VAL A 144 0.70 12.53 17.77
C VAL A 144 -0.64 12.81 17.10
N ALA A 145 -1.16 14.01 17.31
CA ALA A 145 -2.40 14.46 16.70
C ALA A 145 -2.14 14.85 15.23
N SER A 146 -2.30 13.89 14.31
CA SER A 146 -2.13 14.11 12.87
C SER A 146 -3.36 13.63 12.09
N PRO A 147 -3.86 14.42 11.14
CA PRO A 147 -4.93 13.99 10.22
C PRO A 147 -4.61 12.69 9.48
N VAL A 148 -3.34 12.47 9.10
CA VAL A 148 -2.89 11.23 8.47
C VAL A 148 -3.11 10.05 9.40
N LEU A 149 -2.74 10.19 10.67
CA LEU A 149 -2.85 9.12 11.67
C LEU A 149 -4.29 8.86 12.13
N ASN A 150 -5.24 9.76 11.81
CA ASN A 150 -6.65 9.47 11.98
C ASN A 150 -7.09 8.28 11.13
N ALA A 151 -6.49 8.11 9.96
CA ALA A 151 -6.86 7.06 9.01
C ALA A 151 -5.92 5.85 9.06
N ILE A 152 -4.63 6.04 9.35
CA ILE A 152 -3.62 4.97 9.32
C ILE A 152 -2.68 5.01 10.55
N SER A 153 -1.86 3.98 10.73
CA SER A 153 -0.78 3.96 11.72
C SER A 153 0.51 3.50 11.05
N ILE A 154 1.65 3.97 11.52
CA ILE A 154 2.95 3.69 10.88
C ILE A 154 3.89 3.09 11.91
N VAL A 155 4.61 2.04 11.52
CA VAL A 155 5.62 1.38 12.35
C VAL A 155 6.99 1.63 11.73
N ASP A 156 7.81 2.43 12.41
CA ASP A 156 9.23 2.57 12.09
C ASP A 156 10.01 1.41 12.70
N THR A 157 10.89 0.80 11.91
CA THR A 157 11.75 -0.30 12.39
C THR A 157 13.19 0.17 12.57
N PRO A 158 13.95 -0.43 13.51
CA PRO A 158 15.38 -0.20 13.62
C PRO A 158 16.08 -0.42 12.28
N GLY A 159 17.08 0.41 11.96
CA GLY A 159 17.87 0.22 10.75
C GLY A 159 18.60 -1.12 10.77
N ILE A 160 18.42 -1.91 9.70
CA ILE A 160 19.14 -3.17 9.55
C ILE A 160 20.62 -2.87 9.30
N LEU A 161 21.48 -3.49 10.10
CA LEU A 161 22.91 -3.24 10.08
C LEU A 161 23.57 -4.06 8.95
N SER A 162 24.65 -3.52 8.39
CA SER A 162 25.49 -4.21 7.40
C SER A 162 26.66 -4.89 8.11
N GLY A 163 26.65 -6.23 8.18
CA GLY A 163 27.80 -7.04 8.61
C GLY A 163 27.58 -7.95 9.84
N GLU A 164 28.32 -9.06 9.92
CA GLU A 164 28.08 -10.14 10.89
C GLU A 164 28.39 -9.79 12.36
N LYS A 165 29.33 -8.86 12.61
CA LYS A 165 29.80 -8.55 13.97
C LYS A 165 28.77 -7.81 14.84
N GLN A 166 27.73 -7.25 14.23
CA GLN A 166 26.66 -6.53 14.95
C GLN A 166 25.38 -7.37 15.14
N ARG A 167 25.36 -8.62 14.64
CA ARG A 167 24.24 -9.58 14.82
C ARG A 167 23.96 -9.92 16.29
N ILE A 168 24.95 -9.78 17.17
CA ILE A 168 24.93 -10.34 18.53
C ILE A 168 24.32 -9.36 19.56
N ASP A 169 24.08 -8.09 19.21
CA ASP A 169 23.87 -7.03 20.22
C ASP A 169 22.42 -6.50 20.36
N ARG A 170 21.43 -7.16 19.73
CA ARG A 170 20.01 -6.76 19.89
C ARG A 170 19.38 -7.32 21.16
N GLY A 171 19.75 -8.54 21.54
CA GLY A 171 19.20 -9.22 22.72
C GLY A 171 17.75 -9.72 22.55
N TYR A 172 17.20 -9.69 21.33
CA TYR A 172 15.88 -10.23 20.98
C TYR A 172 15.86 -10.75 19.54
N ASP A 173 14.88 -11.60 19.22
CA ASP A 173 14.65 -12.12 17.87
C ASP A 173 14.01 -11.06 16.96
N PHE A 174 14.84 -10.35 16.20
CA PHE A 174 14.38 -9.32 15.28
C PHE A 174 13.51 -9.86 14.14
N THR A 175 13.90 -11.00 13.56
CA THR A 175 13.17 -11.64 12.45
C THR A 175 11.78 -12.08 12.89
N GLY A 176 11.67 -12.69 14.08
CA GLY A 176 10.38 -13.08 14.64
C GLY A 176 9.47 -11.89 14.95
N VAL A 177 10.02 -10.75 15.40
CA VAL A 177 9.22 -9.52 15.58
C VAL A 177 8.74 -8.98 14.23
N LEU A 178 9.59 -8.99 13.22
CA LEU A 178 9.24 -8.53 11.87
C LEU A 178 8.11 -9.38 11.26
N GLU A 179 8.21 -10.71 11.39
CA GLU A 179 7.18 -11.66 10.97
C GLU A 179 5.85 -11.37 11.69
N TRP A 180 5.88 -11.10 13.00
CA TRP A 180 4.68 -10.75 13.77
C TRP A 180 3.99 -9.48 13.26
N PHE A 181 4.76 -8.45 12.88
CA PHE A 181 4.20 -7.25 12.26
C PHE A 181 3.68 -7.55 10.85
N ALA A 182 4.40 -8.32 10.03
CA ALA A 182 4.01 -8.68 8.67
C ALA A 182 2.63 -9.35 8.60
N GLU A 183 2.31 -10.20 9.58
CA GLU A 183 1.00 -10.82 9.74
C GLU A 183 -0.13 -9.80 9.93
N ARG A 184 0.13 -8.66 10.57
CA ARG A 184 -0.89 -7.70 11.05
C ARG A 184 -0.93 -6.39 10.29
N VAL A 185 0.13 -6.04 9.58
CA VAL A 185 0.17 -4.83 8.77
C VAL A 185 -0.55 -5.01 7.45
N ASP A 186 -0.97 -3.89 6.88
CA ASP A 186 -1.69 -3.81 5.62
C ASP A 186 -0.76 -3.52 4.44
N ARG A 187 0.39 -2.91 4.74
CA ARG A 187 1.40 -2.51 3.77
C ARG A 187 2.78 -2.63 4.40
N ILE A 188 3.72 -3.21 3.66
CA ILE A 188 5.13 -3.27 4.05
C ILE A 188 5.91 -2.47 3.02
N ILE A 189 6.64 -1.44 3.45
CA ILE A 189 7.46 -0.62 2.59
C ILE A 189 8.93 -0.97 2.82
N LEU A 190 9.57 -1.51 1.78
CA LEU A 190 11.00 -1.78 1.76
C LEU A 190 11.74 -0.56 1.21
N LEU A 191 12.52 0.14 2.05
CA LEU A 191 13.28 1.32 1.65
C LEU A 191 14.73 0.96 1.32
N PHE A 192 15.16 1.39 0.14
CA PHE A 192 16.53 1.30 -0.38
C PHE A 192 17.08 2.71 -0.64
N ASP A 193 18.38 2.90 -0.45
CA ASP A 193 19.06 4.16 -0.77
C ASP A 193 19.72 4.01 -2.15
N ALA A 194 19.36 4.88 -3.10
CA ALA A 194 19.87 4.84 -4.46
C ALA A 194 21.38 5.13 -4.55
N HIS A 195 21.93 5.89 -3.59
CA HIS A 195 23.35 6.21 -3.53
C HIS A 195 24.16 5.06 -2.91
N LYS A 196 23.58 4.27 -2.01
CA LYS A 196 24.23 3.17 -1.28
C LYS A 196 23.40 1.89 -1.34
N LEU A 197 23.24 1.35 -2.54
CA LEU A 197 22.56 0.07 -2.72
C LEU A 197 23.47 -1.08 -2.25
N ASP A 198 23.18 -1.59 -1.06
CA ASP A 198 23.69 -2.86 -0.54
C ASP A 198 22.48 -3.71 -0.14
N ILE A 199 22.59 -5.05 -0.19
CA ILE A 199 21.60 -5.95 0.40
C ILE A 199 22.36 -6.94 1.26
N SER A 200 22.56 -6.57 2.52
CA SER A 200 23.26 -7.40 3.49
C SER A 200 22.54 -8.73 3.75
N ASP A 201 23.25 -9.75 4.23
CA ASP A 201 22.65 -11.04 4.61
C ASP A 201 21.59 -10.91 5.70
N GLU A 202 21.70 -9.91 6.57
CA GLU A 202 20.67 -9.63 7.57
C GLU A 202 19.43 -9.02 6.94
N PHE A 203 19.58 -8.14 5.96
CA PHE A 203 18.44 -7.59 5.24
C PHE A 203 17.75 -8.66 4.39
N ARG A 204 18.53 -9.52 3.71
CA ARG A 204 18.01 -10.71 3.02
C ARG A 204 17.15 -11.57 3.93
N ARG A 205 17.66 -11.95 5.11
CA ARG A 205 16.89 -12.74 6.09
C ARG A 205 15.65 -12.03 6.61
N SER A 206 15.72 -10.71 6.74
CA SER A 206 14.56 -9.90 7.11
C SER A 206 13.49 -9.93 6.02
N ILE A 207 13.87 -9.84 4.74
CA ILE A 207 12.94 -9.96 3.60
C ILE A 207 12.38 -11.39 3.51
N GLU A 208 13.20 -12.41 3.75
CA GLU A 208 12.76 -13.81 3.80
C GLU A 208 11.73 -14.06 4.91
N ALA A 209 11.82 -13.34 6.04
CA ALA A 209 10.82 -13.39 7.12
C ALA A 209 9.46 -12.76 6.73
N LEU A 210 9.40 -12.04 5.60
CA LEU A 210 8.15 -11.47 5.05
C LEU A 210 7.51 -12.37 3.98
N LYS A 211 8.11 -13.53 3.69
CA LYS A 211 7.63 -14.46 2.67
C LYS A 211 6.18 -14.88 2.95
N GLY A 212 5.34 -14.88 1.92
CA GLY A 212 3.90 -15.18 2.05
C GLY A 212 3.04 -13.94 2.30
N HIS A 213 3.67 -12.77 2.45
CA HIS A 213 3.03 -11.46 2.51
C HIS A 213 3.48 -10.54 1.35
N ASP A 214 3.92 -11.14 0.24
CA ASP A 214 4.48 -10.45 -0.93
C ASP A 214 3.50 -9.45 -1.56
N ASP A 215 2.19 -9.72 -1.48
CA ASP A 215 1.11 -8.83 -1.93
C ASP A 215 1.05 -7.51 -1.15
N LYS A 216 1.53 -7.52 0.10
CA LYS A 216 1.61 -6.36 0.98
C LYS A 216 2.86 -5.52 0.70
N ILE A 217 3.85 -6.03 0.00
CA ILE A 217 5.15 -5.38 -0.19
C ILE A 217 5.08 -4.28 -1.26
N ARG A 218 5.64 -3.13 -0.94
CA ARG A 218 5.99 -2.04 -1.86
C ARG A 218 7.43 -1.65 -1.64
N ILE A 219 8.10 -1.24 -2.70
CA ILE A 219 9.53 -0.96 -2.66
C ILE A 219 9.73 0.51 -2.97
N ILE A 220 10.53 1.20 -2.16
CA ILE A 220 10.91 2.58 -2.40
C ILE A 220 12.42 2.62 -2.64
N LEU A 221 12.82 3.13 -3.80
CA LEU A 221 14.19 3.51 -4.11
C LEU A 221 14.35 5.00 -3.79
N ASN A 222 14.75 5.29 -2.56
CA ASN A 222 14.83 6.62 -1.99
C ASN A 222 16.15 7.34 -2.35
N LYS A 223 16.16 8.66 -2.22
CA LYS A 223 17.29 9.55 -2.54
C LYS A 223 17.78 9.41 -3.99
N ALA A 224 16.85 9.14 -4.91
CA ALA A 224 17.15 8.98 -6.32
C ALA A 224 17.69 10.26 -6.97
N ASP A 225 17.44 11.43 -6.35
CA ASP A 225 17.96 12.73 -6.75
C ASP A 225 19.47 12.90 -6.49
N MET A 226 20.10 12.00 -5.73
CA MET A 226 21.53 12.05 -5.41
C MET A 226 22.44 11.51 -6.51
N ILE A 227 21.86 10.92 -7.56
CA ILE A 227 22.57 10.26 -8.66
C ILE A 227 22.01 10.72 -10.01
N ASP A 228 22.82 10.61 -11.06
CA ASP A 228 22.39 10.96 -12.41
C ASP A 228 21.45 9.89 -13.02
N HIS A 229 20.84 10.19 -14.16
CA HIS A 229 19.92 9.29 -14.84
C HIS A 229 20.55 7.92 -15.21
N GLN A 230 21.80 7.89 -15.67
CA GLN A 230 22.45 6.64 -16.09
C GLN A 230 22.75 5.73 -14.89
N GLN A 231 23.24 6.32 -13.80
CA GLN A 231 23.50 5.63 -12.56
C GLN A 231 22.20 5.14 -11.93
N LEU A 232 21.12 5.94 -11.99
CA LEU A 232 19.79 5.53 -11.51
C LEU A 232 19.31 4.25 -12.20
N MET A 233 19.40 4.17 -13.53
CA MET A 233 19.00 2.97 -14.27
C MET A 233 19.85 1.74 -13.91
N ARG A 234 21.15 1.94 -13.64
CA ARG A 234 22.05 0.85 -13.19
C ARG A 234 21.68 0.36 -11.78
N VAL A 235 21.44 1.28 -10.85
CA VAL A 235 21.06 0.98 -9.47
C VAL A 235 19.69 0.29 -9.43
N TYR A 236 18.73 0.78 -10.20
CA TYR A 236 17.41 0.17 -10.34
C TYR A 236 17.50 -1.27 -10.88
N GLY A 237 18.26 -1.48 -11.95
CA GLY A 237 18.49 -2.82 -12.50
C GLY A 237 19.15 -3.78 -11.50
N ALA A 238 20.16 -3.29 -10.75
CA ALA A 238 20.82 -4.08 -9.71
C ALA A 238 19.90 -4.44 -8.53
N LEU A 239 19.03 -3.51 -8.12
CA LEU A 239 18.01 -3.73 -7.09
C LEU A 239 17.03 -4.83 -7.53
N MET A 240 16.46 -4.71 -8.73
CA MET A 240 15.48 -5.68 -9.24
C MET A 240 16.08 -7.07 -9.41
N TRP A 241 17.31 -7.16 -9.93
CA TRP A 241 18.05 -8.41 -10.02
C TRP A 241 18.25 -9.07 -8.65
N SER A 242 18.56 -8.28 -7.63
CA SER A 242 18.84 -8.78 -6.30
C SER A 242 17.56 -9.22 -5.58
N LEU A 243 16.48 -8.45 -5.73
CA LEU A 243 15.16 -8.78 -5.16
C LEU A 243 14.53 -10.00 -5.81
N GLY A 244 14.66 -10.16 -7.13
CA GLY A 244 14.15 -11.34 -7.83
C GLY A 244 14.71 -12.66 -7.28
N LYS A 245 15.96 -12.64 -6.77
CA LYS A 245 16.58 -13.80 -6.10
C LYS A 245 16.06 -14.04 -4.68
N VAL A 246 15.58 -12.99 -4.00
CA VAL A 246 15.19 -13.04 -2.58
C VAL A 246 13.70 -13.33 -2.44
N LEU A 247 12.84 -12.60 -3.15
CA LEU A 247 11.38 -12.74 -3.05
C LEU A 247 10.88 -14.06 -3.64
N GLN A 248 11.56 -14.60 -4.67
CA GLN A 248 11.20 -15.86 -5.32
C GLN A 248 9.74 -15.91 -5.83
N THR A 249 9.15 -14.75 -6.10
CA THR A 249 7.83 -14.62 -6.72
C THR A 249 7.98 -14.47 -8.24
N PRO A 250 7.06 -15.06 -9.04
CA PRO A 250 7.04 -14.83 -10.48
C PRO A 250 6.62 -13.39 -10.82
N GLU A 251 5.91 -12.72 -9.90
CA GLU A 251 5.45 -11.35 -10.05
C GLU A 251 6.54 -10.34 -9.68
N VAL A 252 6.64 -9.29 -10.50
CA VAL A 252 7.60 -8.20 -10.31
C VAL A 252 7.01 -7.20 -9.30
N ALA A 253 7.72 -6.98 -8.20
CA ALA A 253 7.30 -6.00 -7.20
C ALA A 253 7.33 -4.57 -7.76
N ARG A 254 6.31 -3.76 -7.45
CA ARG A 254 6.27 -2.32 -7.79
C ARG A 254 7.33 -1.57 -6.97
N VAL A 255 8.18 -0.82 -7.67
CA VAL A 255 9.17 0.10 -7.09
C VAL A 255 8.74 1.52 -7.37
N TYR A 256 8.75 2.35 -6.33
CA TYR A 256 8.58 3.80 -6.38
C TYR A 256 9.94 4.48 -6.29
N ILE A 257 10.26 5.31 -7.27
CA ILE A 257 11.56 5.97 -7.40
C ILE A 257 11.41 7.43 -7.04
N GLY A 258 12.15 7.93 -6.05
CA GLY A 258 12.02 9.32 -5.64
C GLY A 258 12.91 9.70 -4.48
N SER A 259 12.66 10.89 -3.93
CA SER A 259 13.38 11.44 -2.78
C SER A 259 12.36 12.05 -1.83
N PHE A 260 11.94 11.25 -0.85
CA PHE A 260 10.77 11.54 -0.02
C PHE A 260 11.17 12.35 1.22
N TRP A 261 11.45 13.64 1.01
CA TRP A 261 11.86 14.61 2.02
C TRP A 261 11.55 16.04 1.57
N ASP A 262 11.70 17.00 2.48
CA ASP A 262 11.42 18.43 2.26
C ASP A 262 12.63 19.22 1.70
N GLN A 263 13.66 18.54 1.19
CA GLN A 263 14.90 19.16 0.73
C GLN A 263 14.93 19.35 -0.79
N PRO A 264 15.64 20.38 -1.30
CA PRO A 264 15.81 20.58 -2.74
C PRO A 264 16.46 19.38 -3.43
N LEU A 265 15.97 19.03 -4.63
CA LEU A 265 16.56 17.99 -5.46
C LEU A 265 17.99 18.39 -5.88
N ARG A 266 18.94 17.46 -5.75
CA ARG A 266 20.31 17.70 -6.26
C ARG A 266 20.40 17.56 -7.78
N PHE A 267 19.92 16.45 -8.33
CA PHE A 267 19.72 16.25 -9.75
C PHE A 267 18.22 16.25 -10.04
N ASP A 268 17.76 17.22 -10.84
CA ASP A 268 16.35 17.43 -11.16
C ASP A 268 15.96 16.93 -12.56
N SER A 269 16.88 16.31 -13.30
CA SER A 269 16.63 15.80 -14.65
C SER A 269 15.52 14.75 -14.71
N ASN A 270 15.22 14.08 -13.60
CA ASN A 270 14.15 13.09 -13.47
C ASN A 270 13.00 13.58 -12.55
N ARG A 271 12.87 14.89 -12.31
CA ARG A 271 11.87 15.45 -11.39
C ARG A 271 10.46 14.91 -11.65
N ARG A 272 10.02 14.94 -12.90
CA ARG A 272 8.70 14.44 -13.30
C ARG A 272 8.49 12.97 -12.92
N LEU A 273 9.50 12.12 -13.14
CA LEU A 273 9.43 10.72 -12.72
C LEU A 273 9.26 10.59 -11.20
N PHE A 274 9.98 11.40 -10.42
CA PHE A 274 9.90 11.36 -8.96
C PHE A 274 8.50 11.78 -8.47
N GLU A 275 7.93 12.83 -9.06
CA GLU A 275 6.59 13.32 -8.74
C GLU A 275 5.51 12.30 -9.15
N ASP A 276 5.59 11.73 -10.36
CA ASP A 276 4.65 10.70 -10.83
C ASP A 276 4.65 9.47 -9.89
N GLU A 277 5.83 8.99 -9.50
CA GLU A 277 5.99 7.83 -8.61
C GLU A 277 5.57 8.13 -7.16
N GLU A 278 5.78 9.36 -6.69
CA GLU A 278 5.28 9.83 -5.40
C GLU A 278 3.75 9.84 -5.34
N GLN A 279 3.11 10.38 -6.39
CA GLN A 279 1.66 10.40 -6.53
C GLN A 279 1.06 8.99 -6.59
N ASP A 280 1.70 8.08 -7.31
CA ASP A 280 1.30 6.66 -7.34
C ASP A 280 1.41 6.01 -5.95
N LEU A 281 2.51 6.27 -5.21
CA LEU A 281 2.69 5.77 -3.85
C LEU A 281 1.61 6.31 -2.91
N PHE A 282 1.36 7.61 -2.96
CA PHE A 282 0.40 8.25 -2.06
C PHE A 282 -1.03 7.78 -2.31
N ARG A 283 -1.42 7.57 -3.58
CA ARG A 283 -2.71 6.93 -3.92
C ARG A 283 -2.81 5.51 -3.36
N ASP A 284 -1.75 4.72 -3.43
CA ASP A 284 -1.72 3.37 -2.82
C ASP A 284 -1.92 3.45 -1.29
N LEU A 285 -1.25 4.38 -0.60
CA LEU A 285 -1.39 4.57 0.84
C LEU A 285 -2.77 5.12 1.25
N GLN A 286 -3.33 6.08 0.49
CA GLN A 286 -4.68 6.63 0.72
C GLN A 286 -5.78 5.58 0.53
N SER A 287 -5.55 4.57 -0.30
CA SER A 287 -6.48 3.46 -0.49
C SER A 287 -6.56 2.51 0.72
N LEU A 288 -5.61 2.59 1.66
CA LEU A 288 -5.45 1.56 2.69
C LEU A 288 -6.67 1.38 3.60
N PRO A 289 -7.32 2.45 4.11
CA PRO A 289 -8.50 2.34 4.96
C PRO A 289 -9.71 1.75 4.24
N ARG A 290 -9.91 2.11 2.95
CA ARG A 290 -11.00 1.57 2.13
C ARG A 290 -10.89 0.06 1.96
N ASN A 291 -9.66 -0.42 1.80
CA ASN A 291 -9.36 -1.83 1.57
C ASN A 291 -9.17 -2.65 2.86
N ALA A 292 -9.26 -2.02 4.04
CA ALA A 292 -8.96 -2.66 5.32
C ALA A 292 -9.88 -3.83 5.66
N ALA A 293 -11.18 -3.67 5.43
CA ALA A 293 -12.17 -4.73 5.69
C ALA A 293 -11.92 -5.96 4.81
N LEU A 294 -11.67 -5.75 3.50
CA LEU A 294 -11.33 -6.83 2.57
C LEU A 294 -10.03 -7.54 2.96
N ARG A 295 -9.01 -6.80 3.40
CA ARG A 295 -7.76 -7.42 3.87
C ARG A 295 -7.98 -8.26 5.12
N LYS A 296 -8.66 -7.73 6.14
CA LYS A 296 -8.97 -8.48 7.38
C LYS A 296 -9.79 -9.73 7.08
N LEU A 297 -10.73 -9.65 6.13
CA LEU A 297 -11.48 -10.79 5.62
C LEU A 297 -10.55 -11.83 4.97
N ASN A 298 -9.65 -11.42 4.07
CA ASN A 298 -8.69 -12.30 3.42
C ASN A 298 -7.73 -12.97 4.42
N ASP A 299 -7.24 -12.23 5.40
CA ASP A 299 -6.37 -12.76 6.45
C ASP A 299 -7.12 -13.76 7.35
N LEU A 300 -8.40 -13.52 7.64
CA LEU A 300 -9.25 -14.50 8.34
C LEU A 300 -9.47 -15.78 7.52
N ILE A 301 -9.63 -15.67 6.18
CA ILE A 301 -9.74 -16.82 5.28
C ILE A 301 -8.44 -17.64 5.29
N LYS A 302 -7.28 -16.98 5.14
CA LYS A 302 -5.97 -17.63 5.21
C LYS A 302 -5.79 -18.36 6.54
N ARG A 303 -6.11 -17.69 7.65
CA ARG A 303 -6.06 -18.26 9.00
C ARG A 303 -6.99 -19.46 9.16
N ALA A 304 -8.22 -19.39 8.64
CA ALA A 304 -9.18 -20.47 8.70
C ALA A 304 -8.71 -21.72 7.96
N ARG A 305 -8.13 -21.56 6.76
CA ARG A 305 -7.52 -22.67 6.00
C ARG A 305 -6.38 -23.30 6.80
N LEU A 306 -5.45 -22.49 7.31
CA LEU A 306 -4.34 -22.98 8.12
C LEU A 306 -4.84 -23.73 9.38
N ALA A 307 -5.86 -23.21 10.05
CA ALA A 307 -6.45 -23.86 11.23
C ALA A 307 -7.10 -25.21 10.90
N LYS A 308 -7.77 -25.34 9.74
CA LYS A 308 -8.29 -26.62 9.25
C LYS A 308 -7.16 -27.62 8.97
N VAL A 309 -6.12 -27.20 8.25
CA VAL A 309 -4.95 -28.06 7.96
C VAL A 309 -4.29 -28.51 9.26
N HIS A 310 -4.09 -27.59 10.20
CA HIS A 310 -3.57 -27.90 11.53
C HIS A 310 -4.42 -28.92 12.27
N ALA A 311 -5.76 -28.78 12.25
CA ALA A 311 -6.68 -29.75 12.86
C ALA A 311 -6.52 -31.16 12.27
N PHE A 312 -6.36 -31.29 10.94
CA PHE A 312 -6.07 -32.58 10.30
C PHE A 312 -4.73 -33.16 10.73
N ILE A 313 -3.67 -32.33 10.79
CA ILE A 313 -2.34 -32.76 11.22
C ILE A 313 -2.40 -33.30 12.66
N ILE A 314 -2.96 -32.54 13.60
CA ILE A 314 -3.05 -32.95 15.00
C ILE A 314 -3.89 -34.22 15.17
N ALA A 315 -5.01 -34.34 14.44
CA ALA A 315 -5.86 -35.52 14.50
C ALA A 315 -5.19 -36.77 13.92
N GLU A 316 -4.47 -36.66 12.81
CA GLU A 316 -3.76 -37.80 12.20
C GLU A 316 -2.59 -38.25 13.09
N LEU A 317 -1.86 -37.29 13.68
CA LEU A 317 -0.83 -37.59 14.69
C LEU A 317 -1.43 -38.30 15.90
N ARG A 318 -2.63 -37.89 16.36
CA ARG A 318 -3.33 -38.56 17.46
C ARG A 318 -3.77 -39.97 17.10
N LYS A 319 -4.26 -40.19 15.89
CA LYS A 319 -4.73 -41.48 15.36
C LYS A 319 -3.58 -42.49 15.26
N ASP A 320 -2.39 -42.05 14.86
CA ASP A 320 -1.20 -42.91 14.72
C ASP A 320 -0.45 -43.15 16.05
N MET A 321 -0.89 -42.54 17.16
CA MET A 321 -0.30 -42.72 18.49
C MET A 321 -0.82 -43.97 19.23
N PRO A 322 0.06 -44.80 19.81
CA PRO A 322 -0.34 -46.00 20.54
C PRO A 322 -0.93 -45.66 21.92
N SER A 323 -1.94 -46.42 22.35
CA SER A 323 -2.66 -46.16 23.61
C SER A 323 -1.84 -46.46 24.87
N VAL A 324 -0.93 -47.45 24.85
CA VAL A 324 -0.32 -48.02 26.06
C VAL A 324 1.22 -47.96 26.08
N PHE A 325 1.92 -48.58 25.12
CA PHE A 325 3.39 -48.66 25.11
C PHE A 325 4.01 -48.05 23.84
N GLY A 326 5.28 -47.62 23.92
CA GLY A 326 6.06 -47.15 22.75
C GLY A 326 5.78 -45.71 22.31
N LYS A 327 5.09 -44.91 23.13
CA LYS A 327 4.65 -43.53 22.80
C LYS A 327 5.81 -42.61 22.40
N ASP A 328 6.91 -42.60 23.15
CA ASP A 328 8.04 -41.71 22.86
C ASP A 328 8.76 -42.06 21.56
N SER A 329 8.94 -43.36 21.30
CA SER A 329 9.52 -43.84 20.06
C SER A 329 8.63 -43.48 18.87
N LYS A 330 7.31 -43.70 19.00
CA LYS A 330 6.35 -43.37 17.94
C LYS A 330 6.25 -41.87 17.69
N LYS A 331 6.27 -41.04 18.73
CA LYS A 331 6.32 -39.57 18.59
C LYS A 331 7.53 -39.13 17.77
N LYS A 332 8.73 -39.64 18.09
CA LYS A 332 9.96 -39.33 17.33
C LYS A 332 9.86 -39.77 15.87
N ASP A 333 9.32 -40.97 15.63
CA ASP A 333 9.08 -41.50 14.29
C ASP A 333 8.12 -40.63 13.46
N LEU A 334 6.99 -40.22 14.06
CA LEU A 334 6.00 -39.35 13.42
C LEU A 334 6.55 -37.97 13.09
N ILE A 335 7.31 -37.35 14.00
CA ILE A 335 7.95 -36.06 13.76
C ILE A 335 8.96 -36.17 12.62
N LYS A 336 9.81 -37.21 12.62
CA LYS A 336 10.80 -37.42 11.56
C LYS A 336 10.15 -37.60 10.19
N ASN A 337 9.01 -38.29 10.13
CA ASN A 337 8.30 -38.61 8.89
C ASN A 337 7.11 -37.67 8.61
N LEU A 338 7.09 -36.46 9.19
CA LEU A 338 5.97 -35.52 9.08
C LEU A 338 5.60 -35.18 7.62
N GLY A 339 6.56 -35.13 6.71
CA GLY A 339 6.29 -34.93 5.28
C GLY A 339 5.37 -35.99 4.67
N GLN A 340 5.51 -37.26 5.07
CA GLN A 340 4.62 -38.34 4.61
C GLN A 340 3.22 -38.20 5.19
N VAL A 341 3.09 -37.65 6.41
CA VAL A 341 1.80 -37.33 7.02
C VAL A 341 1.12 -36.23 6.21
N TYR A 342 1.86 -35.20 5.80
CA TYR A 342 1.31 -34.14 4.95
C TYR A 342 0.86 -34.68 3.59
N ASP A 343 1.68 -35.49 2.91
CA ASP A 343 1.32 -36.12 1.63
C ASP A 343 0.06 -37.00 1.72
N ARG A 344 -0.18 -37.62 2.87
CA ARG A 344 -1.39 -38.41 3.14
C ARG A 344 -2.60 -37.48 3.29
N ILE A 345 -2.50 -36.49 4.18
CA ILE A 345 -3.57 -35.50 4.41
C ILE A 345 -3.92 -34.76 3.13
N GLN A 346 -2.92 -34.39 2.32
CA GLN A 346 -3.09 -33.70 1.05
C GLN A 346 -3.95 -34.53 0.07
N ARG A 347 -3.65 -35.83 -0.05
CA ARG A 347 -4.39 -36.75 -0.95
C ARG A 347 -5.78 -37.07 -0.44
N GLU A 348 -5.92 -37.34 0.86
CA GLU A 348 -7.20 -37.73 1.46
C GLU A 348 -8.21 -36.57 1.50
N HIS A 349 -7.74 -35.34 1.76
CA HIS A 349 -8.60 -34.18 1.93
C HIS A 349 -8.54 -33.17 0.77
N SER A 350 -7.77 -33.46 -0.28
CA SER A 350 -7.61 -32.59 -1.47
C SER A 350 -7.20 -31.15 -1.13
N ILE A 351 -6.23 -31.00 -0.24
CA ILE A 351 -5.73 -29.69 0.23
C ILE A 351 -4.55 -29.23 -0.65
N SER A 352 -4.41 -27.93 -0.86
CA SER A 352 -3.27 -27.37 -1.58
C SER A 352 -1.98 -27.50 -0.76
N PRO A 353 -0.82 -27.85 -1.37
CA PRO A 353 0.48 -27.82 -0.68
C PRO A 353 0.79 -26.49 -0.01
N GLY A 354 0.31 -25.37 -0.59
CA GLY A 354 0.55 -24.03 -0.06
C GLY A 354 -0.20 -23.70 1.23
N ASP A 355 -1.20 -24.48 1.61
CA ASP A 355 -1.94 -24.29 2.86
C ASP A 355 -1.26 -24.99 4.06
N PHE A 356 -0.24 -25.81 3.80
CA PHE A 356 0.50 -26.52 4.85
C PHE A 356 1.56 -25.62 5.50
N PRO A 357 1.72 -25.69 6.84
CA PRO A 357 2.79 -24.97 7.52
C PRO A 357 4.16 -25.56 7.19
N ASP A 358 5.23 -24.77 7.36
CA ASP A 358 6.59 -25.25 7.14
C ASP A 358 6.90 -26.48 8.00
N ILE A 359 7.43 -27.53 7.35
CA ILE A 359 7.67 -28.83 7.99
C ILE A 359 8.69 -28.69 9.13
N LYS A 360 9.76 -27.92 8.94
CA LYS A 360 10.81 -27.80 9.96
C LYS A 360 10.29 -27.04 11.18
N LYS A 361 9.62 -25.90 10.96
CA LYS A 361 8.96 -25.15 12.03
C LYS A 361 7.99 -26.05 12.82
N MET A 362 7.16 -26.83 12.12
CA MET A 362 6.21 -27.73 12.77
C MET A 362 6.91 -28.86 13.55
N GLN A 363 7.98 -29.45 13.00
CA GLN A 363 8.78 -30.47 13.68
C GLN A 363 9.39 -29.95 14.98
N ASP A 364 9.93 -28.74 14.98
CA ASP A 364 10.53 -28.13 16.16
C ASP A 364 9.51 -27.90 17.27
N VAL A 365 8.33 -27.35 16.92
CA VAL A 365 7.26 -27.16 17.92
C VAL A 365 6.73 -28.49 18.44
N LEU A 366 6.48 -29.47 17.57
CA LEU A 366 5.95 -30.79 17.94
C LEU A 366 6.86 -31.55 18.92
N GLN A 367 8.18 -31.30 18.91
CA GLN A 367 9.11 -31.92 19.87
C GLN A 367 8.72 -31.60 21.32
N HIS A 368 8.21 -30.39 21.57
CA HIS A 368 7.85 -29.92 22.91
C HIS A 368 6.41 -30.23 23.32
N GLN A 369 5.62 -30.87 22.45
CA GLN A 369 4.20 -31.13 22.67
C GLN A 369 3.90 -32.56 23.10
N ASP A 370 2.84 -32.74 23.89
CA ASP A 370 2.40 -34.06 24.35
C ASP A 370 1.29 -34.60 23.44
N PHE A 371 1.64 -35.54 22.56
CA PHE A 371 0.71 -36.10 21.57
C PHE A 371 -0.43 -36.90 22.20
N THR A 372 -0.33 -37.29 23.48
CA THR A 372 -1.42 -37.98 24.17
C THR A 372 -2.57 -37.04 24.53
N LYS A 373 -2.30 -35.73 24.61
CA LYS A 373 -3.29 -34.67 24.85
C LYS A 373 -3.98 -34.21 23.57
N PHE A 374 -3.51 -34.65 22.41
CA PHE A 374 -4.14 -34.30 21.14
C PHE A 374 -5.53 -34.92 21.03
N HIS A 375 -6.41 -34.18 20.38
CA HIS A 375 -7.79 -34.57 20.16
C HIS A 375 -7.96 -35.31 18.84
N SER A 376 -8.88 -36.28 18.83
CA SER A 376 -9.33 -36.91 17.60
C SER A 376 -10.11 -35.93 16.74
N LEU A 377 -10.18 -36.19 15.43
CA LEU A 377 -10.91 -35.35 14.51
C LEU A 377 -12.40 -35.23 14.91
N LYS A 378 -12.90 -34.00 14.97
CA LYS A 378 -14.30 -33.64 15.16
C LYS A 378 -14.87 -33.05 13.86
N PRO A 379 -15.58 -33.85 13.03
CA PRO A 379 -16.12 -33.41 11.76
C PRO A 379 -17.00 -32.16 11.89
N HIS A 380 -17.84 -32.10 12.92
CA HIS A 380 -18.74 -30.96 13.14
C HIS A 380 -18.00 -29.60 13.22
N LEU A 381 -16.83 -29.53 13.88
CA LEU A 381 -16.08 -28.27 13.97
C LEU A 381 -15.52 -27.84 12.60
N LEU A 382 -15.12 -28.80 11.78
CA LEU A 382 -14.69 -28.54 10.41
C LEU A 382 -15.86 -28.08 9.53
N ASP A 383 -17.02 -28.73 9.65
CA ASP A 383 -18.23 -28.36 8.91
C ASP A 383 -18.68 -26.93 9.23
N ILE A 384 -18.53 -26.48 10.49
CA ILE A 384 -18.80 -25.09 10.87
C ILE A 384 -17.88 -24.12 10.11
N VAL A 385 -16.60 -24.43 10.03
CA VAL A 385 -15.60 -23.58 9.35
C VAL A 385 -15.76 -23.65 7.83
N ASP A 386 -16.16 -24.80 7.28
CA ASP A 386 -16.48 -24.93 5.86
C ASP A 386 -17.72 -24.14 5.46
N ASN A 387 -18.78 -24.21 6.27
CA ASN A 387 -19.95 -23.35 6.09
C ASN A 387 -19.60 -21.86 6.23
N MET A 388 -18.69 -21.53 7.15
CA MET A 388 -18.17 -20.17 7.30
C MET A 388 -17.54 -19.67 6.00
N LEU A 389 -16.58 -20.43 5.46
CA LEU A 389 -15.88 -20.08 4.23
C LEU A 389 -16.80 -20.02 3.01
N ALA A 390 -17.78 -20.92 2.91
CA ALA A 390 -18.65 -21.01 1.75
C ALA A 390 -19.81 -20.00 1.74
N LYS A 391 -20.39 -19.69 2.92
CA LYS A 391 -21.63 -18.89 3.02
C LYS A 391 -21.41 -17.54 3.68
N ASP A 392 -20.83 -17.53 4.89
CA ASP A 392 -20.71 -16.30 5.66
C ASP A 392 -19.72 -15.32 5.02
N ILE A 393 -18.58 -15.84 4.57
CA ILE A 393 -17.56 -15.05 3.86
C ILE A 393 -18.11 -14.52 2.53
N ALA A 394 -18.83 -15.34 1.76
CA ALA A 394 -19.44 -14.91 0.50
C ALA A 394 -20.44 -13.77 0.72
N ARG A 395 -21.28 -13.87 1.75
CA ARG A 395 -22.21 -12.79 2.14
C ARG A 395 -21.47 -11.51 2.54
N LEU A 396 -20.38 -11.62 3.29
CA LEU A 396 -19.58 -10.44 3.63
C LEU A 396 -18.92 -9.79 2.41
N MET A 397 -18.47 -10.58 1.44
CA MET A 397 -17.93 -10.07 0.18
C MET A 397 -18.98 -9.29 -0.62
N GLU A 398 -20.25 -9.71 -0.60
CA GLU A 398 -21.36 -8.98 -1.24
C GLU A 398 -21.70 -7.66 -0.53
N MET A 399 -21.46 -7.57 0.78
CA MET A 399 -21.68 -6.34 1.56
C MET A 399 -20.60 -5.29 1.35
N ILE A 400 -19.41 -5.70 0.90
CA ILE A 400 -18.31 -4.79 0.59
C ILE A 400 -18.52 -4.30 -0.84
N PRO A 401 -18.86 -3.01 -1.06
CA PRO A 401 -19.20 -2.52 -2.39
C PRO A 401 -18.04 -2.73 -3.35
N GLN A 402 -18.17 -3.61 -4.34
CA GLN A 402 -17.14 -3.78 -5.38
C GLN A 402 -17.12 -2.59 -6.35
N GLU A 403 -18.21 -1.83 -6.46
CA GLU A 403 -18.40 -0.77 -7.45
C GLU A 403 -18.32 0.67 -6.89
N GLU A 404 -18.37 0.87 -5.57
CA GLU A 404 -18.18 2.22 -4.97
C GLU A 404 -16.70 2.54 -4.66
N MET A 405 -15.78 1.58 -4.82
CA MET A 405 -14.35 1.81 -4.61
C MET A 405 -13.71 2.76 -5.64
N THR A 406 -14.36 2.96 -6.78
CA THR A 406 -13.91 3.81 -7.89
C THR A 406 -14.60 5.18 -7.97
N LEU A 407 -15.69 5.42 -7.21
CA LEU A 407 -16.56 6.59 -7.38
C LEU A 407 -16.55 7.61 -6.22
N VAL A 408 -15.83 7.36 -5.12
CA VAL A 408 -15.69 8.34 -4.03
C VAL A 408 -14.44 9.18 -4.27
N ASN A 409 -14.65 10.41 -4.76
CA ASN A 409 -13.61 11.39 -5.10
C ASN A 409 -12.84 11.98 -3.91
N GLU A 410 -13.11 11.62 -2.64
CA GLU A 410 -12.32 12.13 -1.50
C GLU A 410 -11.58 11.04 -0.70
N PRO A 411 -10.25 11.16 -0.51
CA PRO A 411 -9.45 10.19 0.22
C PRO A 411 -9.78 10.17 1.71
N ILE A 412 -9.76 8.99 2.33
CA ILE A 412 -9.94 8.84 3.79
C ILE A 412 -8.71 9.36 4.54
N VAL A 413 -7.51 9.18 3.97
CA VAL A 413 -6.27 9.76 4.50
C VAL A 413 -6.18 11.21 3.99
N LYS A 414 -6.34 12.16 4.90
CA LYS A 414 -6.31 13.62 4.65
C LYS A 414 -5.12 14.25 5.40
N GLY A 415 -4.66 15.41 4.93
CA GLY A 415 -3.59 16.19 5.56
C GLY A 415 -2.18 15.65 5.31
N GLY A 416 -1.17 16.41 5.73
CA GLY A 416 0.24 16.10 5.46
C GLY A 416 0.54 16.06 3.96
N ALA A 417 1.50 15.23 3.55
CA ALA A 417 1.95 15.16 2.15
C ALA A 417 0.87 14.68 1.16
N PHE A 418 -0.30 14.29 1.66
CA PHE A 418 -1.42 13.78 0.88
C PHE A 418 -2.36 14.87 0.34
N GLU A 419 -2.23 16.13 0.78
CA GLU A 419 -3.12 17.23 0.34
C GLU A 419 -3.00 17.51 -1.17
N GLY A 420 -1.80 17.36 -1.74
CA GLY A 420 -1.52 17.62 -3.16
C GLY A 420 -1.82 16.46 -4.12
N VAL A 421 -2.46 15.38 -3.66
CA VAL A 421 -2.65 14.15 -4.46
C VAL A 421 -3.98 14.14 -5.21
N ILE A 422 -4.97 14.89 -4.72
CA ILE A 422 -6.36 14.79 -5.19
C ILE A 422 -6.97 16.16 -5.47
N ASP A 423 -6.47 17.24 -4.85
CA ASP A 423 -7.01 18.59 -5.03
C ASP A 423 -6.02 19.48 -5.79
N ASP A 424 -5.81 19.16 -7.07
CA ASP A 424 -5.04 19.99 -8.02
C ASP A 424 -5.60 21.43 -8.14
N HIS A 425 -6.78 21.72 -7.58
CA HIS A 425 -7.39 23.03 -7.64
C HIS A 425 -6.97 24.02 -6.54
N VAL A 426 -6.31 23.56 -5.46
CA VAL A 426 -6.11 24.41 -4.26
C VAL A 426 -4.72 25.08 -4.20
N SER A 427 -3.67 24.46 -4.73
CA SER A 427 -2.30 25.01 -4.66
C SER A 427 -1.75 25.40 -6.03
N PRO A 428 -1.16 26.58 -6.25
CA PRO A 428 -0.48 26.94 -7.50
C PRO A 428 0.82 26.13 -7.75
N PHE A 429 1.19 25.25 -6.82
CA PHE A 429 2.35 24.34 -6.91
C PHE A 429 1.94 22.86 -6.91
N GLY A 430 0.69 22.55 -7.27
CA GLY A 430 0.18 21.18 -7.36
C GLY A 430 0.84 20.36 -8.48
N TYR A 431 0.56 19.06 -8.50
CA TYR A 431 1.08 18.15 -9.52
C TYR A 431 0.66 18.59 -10.93
N MET A 432 1.61 18.52 -11.88
CA MET A 432 1.45 19.00 -13.27
C MET A 432 1.08 20.50 -13.44
N LYS A 433 1.22 21.33 -12.40
CA LYS A 433 0.93 22.76 -12.53
C LYS A 433 1.96 23.53 -13.35
N GLY A 434 1.48 24.41 -14.22
CA GLY A 434 2.31 25.18 -15.14
C GLY A 434 2.87 24.39 -16.33
N GLU A 435 2.53 23.11 -16.49
CA GLU A 435 2.92 22.26 -17.62
C GLU A 435 1.70 21.65 -18.32
N GLY A 436 1.86 21.22 -19.59
CA GLY A 436 0.78 20.60 -20.36
C GLY A 436 -0.48 21.47 -20.45
N ILE A 437 -1.61 20.98 -19.95
CA ILE A 437 -2.90 21.70 -19.94
C ILE A 437 -2.92 22.86 -18.94
N ASP A 438 -2.13 22.81 -17.87
CA ASP A 438 -2.04 23.88 -16.88
C ASP A 438 -0.97 24.92 -17.26
N ALA A 439 -0.33 24.77 -18.43
CA ALA A 439 0.64 25.73 -18.93
C ALA A 439 0.01 27.12 -19.09
N GLY A 440 0.67 28.13 -18.49
CA GLY A 440 0.18 29.51 -18.46
C GLY A 440 -0.97 29.77 -17.48
N TYR A 441 -1.32 28.81 -16.61
CA TYR A 441 -2.24 29.06 -15.51
C TYR A 441 -1.69 30.14 -14.58
N GLY A 442 -2.47 31.21 -14.36
CA GLY A 442 -2.05 32.37 -13.58
C GLY A 442 -1.13 33.37 -14.30
N GLU A 443 -0.72 33.11 -15.54
CA GLU A 443 -0.03 34.10 -16.37
C GLU A 443 -1.03 35.19 -16.86
N HIS A 444 -0.57 36.44 -16.92
CA HIS A 444 -1.37 37.54 -17.46
C HIS A 444 -1.61 37.41 -18.96
N GLU A 445 -0.68 36.77 -19.67
CA GLU A 445 -0.74 36.57 -21.11
C GLU A 445 -1.23 35.15 -21.42
N TRP A 446 -2.05 35.02 -22.47
CA TRP A 446 -2.55 33.72 -22.90
C TRP A 446 -1.41 32.86 -23.45
N ILE A 447 -1.27 31.61 -22.96
CA ILE A 447 -0.12 30.75 -23.28
C ILE A 447 0.11 30.56 -24.78
N CYS A 448 -0.98 30.45 -25.56
CA CYS A 448 -0.91 30.29 -27.01
C CYS A 448 -0.31 31.52 -27.73
N ASN A 449 -0.21 32.68 -27.07
CA ASN A 449 0.45 33.85 -27.62
C ASN A 449 1.96 33.65 -27.80
N LYS A 450 2.60 32.79 -26.98
CA LYS A 450 4.05 32.51 -27.06
C LYS A 450 4.44 31.95 -28.43
N GLU A 451 3.56 31.19 -29.09
CA GLU A 451 3.78 30.61 -30.42
C GLU A 451 2.93 31.25 -31.54
N LYS A 452 2.27 32.39 -31.26
CA LYS A 452 1.27 32.99 -32.15
C LYS A 452 1.79 33.30 -33.54
N SER A 453 3.02 33.80 -33.65
CA SER A 453 3.67 34.10 -34.94
C SER A 453 3.78 32.87 -35.85
N ARG A 454 4.15 31.72 -35.27
CA ARG A 454 4.22 30.43 -35.98
C ARG A 454 2.83 29.96 -36.38
N THR A 455 1.90 29.99 -35.44
CA THR A 455 0.52 29.52 -35.68
C THR A 455 -0.18 30.37 -36.74
N ASP A 456 -0.03 31.68 -36.70
CA ASP A 456 -0.64 32.60 -37.67
C ASP A 456 -0.06 32.41 -39.07
N THR A 457 1.24 32.08 -39.17
CA THR A 457 1.87 31.73 -40.45
C THR A 457 1.20 30.49 -41.06
N ILE A 458 0.95 29.45 -40.24
CA ILE A 458 0.26 28.23 -40.68
C ILE A 458 -1.20 28.56 -41.05
N PHE A 459 -1.91 29.27 -40.17
CA PHE A 459 -3.31 29.65 -40.35
C PHE A 459 -3.53 30.43 -41.65
N ASN A 460 -2.71 31.46 -41.90
CA ASN A 460 -2.80 32.25 -43.13
C ASN A 460 -2.47 31.42 -44.38
N GLY A 461 -1.55 30.46 -44.27
CA GLY A 461 -1.22 29.51 -45.33
C GLY A 461 -2.37 28.57 -45.71
N LEU A 462 -3.38 28.41 -44.85
CA LEU A 462 -4.59 27.62 -45.11
C LEU A 462 -5.69 28.41 -45.85
N ASN A 463 -5.43 29.68 -46.20
CA ASN A 463 -6.36 30.57 -46.92
C ASN A 463 -7.72 30.73 -46.20
N PRO A 464 -7.75 31.36 -45.02
CA PRO A 464 -8.99 31.62 -44.29
C PRO A 464 -9.93 32.52 -45.10
N VAL A 465 -11.24 32.26 -45.00
CA VAL A 465 -12.31 33.08 -45.58
C VAL A 465 -12.98 33.83 -44.43
N ASP A 466 -13.08 35.15 -44.53
CA ASP A 466 -13.61 36.03 -43.47
C ASP A 466 -12.93 35.82 -42.09
N GLY A 467 -11.62 35.51 -42.13
CA GLY A 467 -10.81 35.28 -40.92
C GLY A 467 -11.02 33.92 -40.26
N LYS A 468 -11.72 32.99 -40.91
CA LYS A 468 -12.01 31.64 -40.39
C LYS A 468 -11.62 30.54 -41.39
N ILE A 469 -11.24 29.36 -40.88
CA ILE A 469 -11.05 28.15 -41.69
C ILE A 469 -12.17 27.13 -41.44
N SER A 470 -12.57 26.41 -42.49
CA SER A 470 -13.59 25.35 -42.36
C SER A 470 -13.07 24.16 -41.57
N GLY A 471 -13.96 23.42 -40.90
CA GLY A 471 -13.59 22.18 -40.23
C GLY A 471 -12.96 21.12 -41.16
N ALA A 472 -13.29 21.12 -42.45
CA ALA A 472 -12.64 20.25 -43.44
C ALA A 472 -11.17 20.64 -43.65
N THR A 473 -10.88 21.94 -43.80
CA THR A 473 -9.53 22.48 -43.95
C THR A 473 -8.71 22.26 -42.67
N ALA A 474 -9.27 22.59 -41.51
CA ALA A 474 -8.62 22.37 -40.22
C ALA A 474 -8.29 20.88 -40.02
N LYS A 475 -9.22 19.97 -40.30
CA LYS A 475 -9.00 18.53 -40.19
C LYS A 475 -7.81 18.05 -41.03
N GLN A 476 -7.65 18.57 -42.25
CA GLN A 476 -6.50 18.21 -43.10
C GLN A 476 -5.16 18.61 -42.47
N GLU A 477 -5.12 19.74 -41.78
CA GLU A 477 -3.92 20.18 -41.06
C GLU A 477 -3.69 19.37 -39.78
N LEU A 478 -4.73 19.20 -38.94
CA LEU A 478 -4.62 18.52 -37.65
C LEU A 478 -4.21 17.04 -37.80
N ILE A 479 -4.62 16.35 -38.88
CA ILE A 479 -4.23 14.95 -39.16
C ILE A 479 -2.70 14.80 -39.36
N LYS A 480 -1.99 15.85 -39.76
CA LYS A 480 -0.52 15.81 -39.94
C LYS A 480 0.23 15.54 -38.63
N SER A 481 -0.38 15.80 -37.48
CA SER A 481 0.15 15.44 -36.15
C SER A 481 0.28 13.93 -35.93
N LYS A 482 -0.38 13.11 -36.76
CA LYS A 482 -0.47 11.64 -36.64
C LYS A 482 -1.17 11.15 -35.36
N LEU A 483 -1.92 12.02 -34.68
CA LEU A 483 -2.76 11.62 -33.56
C LEU A 483 -3.99 10.80 -34.04
N PRO A 484 -4.52 9.88 -33.23
CA PRO A 484 -5.74 9.14 -33.56
C PRO A 484 -6.94 10.06 -33.80
N ASN A 485 -7.83 9.70 -34.73
CA ASN A 485 -9.02 10.50 -35.07
C ASN A 485 -9.93 10.78 -33.85
N SER A 486 -10.00 9.86 -32.87
CA SER A 486 -10.75 10.06 -31.63
C SER A 486 -10.17 11.21 -30.80
N VAL A 487 -8.85 11.34 -30.74
CA VAL A 487 -8.14 12.43 -30.06
C VAL A 487 -8.33 13.74 -30.81
N LEU A 488 -8.14 13.76 -32.12
CA LEU A 488 -8.35 14.96 -32.95
C LEU A 488 -9.78 15.47 -32.87
N SER A 489 -10.78 14.58 -32.79
CA SER A 489 -12.18 14.97 -32.58
C SER A 489 -12.40 15.60 -31.20
N LYS A 490 -11.69 15.14 -30.16
CA LYS A 490 -11.74 15.76 -28.83
C LYS A 490 -11.09 17.14 -28.84
N ILE A 491 -9.93 17.29 -29.50
CA ILE A 491 -9.25 18.58 -29.67
C ILE A 491 -10.14 19.58 -30.41
N TRP A 492 -10.78 19.16 -31.51
CA TRP A 492 -11.74 19.99 -32.25
C TRP A 492 -12.83 20.54 -31.33
N LYS A 493 -13.50 19.67 -30.57
CA LYS A 493 -14.57 20.06 -29.64
C LYS A 493 -14.12 21.02 -28.54
N LEU A 494 -12.86 20.96 -28.14
CA LEU A 494 -12.29 21.86 -27.14
C LEU A 494 -11.83 23.19 -27.76
N SER A 495 -11.53 23.23 -29.06
CA SER A 495 -10.96 24.39 -29.74
C SER A 495 -12.01 25.25 -30.44
N ASP A 496 -13.08 24.65 -30.93
CA ASP A 496 -14.28 25.30 -31.48
C ASP A 496 -15.13 25.80 -30.31
N VAL A 497 -14.72 26.92 -29.70
CA VAL A 497 -15.24 27.43 -28.43
C VAL A 497 -16.62 28.07 -28.62
N ASP A 498 -16.84 28.73 -29.76
CA ASP A 498 -18.15 29.30 -30.10
C ASP A 498 -19.10 28.30 -30.77
N GLY A 499 -18.61 27.11 -31.15
CA GLY A 499 -19.41 26.00 -31.66
C GLY A 499 -19.96 26.25 -33.07
N ASP A 500 -19.34 27.14 -33.84
CA ASP A 500 -19.82 27.54 -35.16
C ASP A 500 -19.39 26.59 -36.29
N GLY A 501 -18.51 25.62 -35.99
CA GLY A 501 -18.03 24.62 -36.95
C GLY A 501 -16.85 25.09 -37.81
N PHE A 502 -16.30 26.27 -37.51
CA PHE A 502 -15.10 26.85 -38.10
C PHE A 502 -14.05 27.07 -37.00
N LEU A 503 -12.83 27.43 -37.39
CA LEU A 503 -11.83 27.91 -36.43
C LEU A 503 -11.34 29.28 -36.89
N ASP A 504 -11.40 30.26 -36.00
CA ASP A 504 -10.65 31.50 -36.17
C ASP A 504 -9.17 31.33 -35.82
N SER A 505 -8.40 32.41 -35.94
CA SER A 505 -6.96 32.43 -35.70
C SER A 505 -6.59 32.07 -34.25
N GLU A 506 -7.41 32.41 -33.25
CA GLU A 506 -7.17 32.06 -31.85
C GLU A 506 -7.54 30.61 -31.59
N GLU A 507 -8.71 30.16 -32.04
CA GLU A 507 -9.13 28.76 -31.90
C GLU A 507 -8.20 27.77 -32.59
N PHE A 508 -7.65 28.15 -33.74
CA PHE A 508 -6.63 27.35 -34.41
C PHE A 508 -5.32 27.31 -33.61
N ALA A 509 -4.94 28.41 -32.94
CA ALA A 509 -3.80 28.43 -32.01
C ALA A 509 -4.01 27.51 -30.81
N LEU A 510 -5.23 27.52 -30.25
CA LEU A 510 -5.62 26.61 -29.20
C LEU A 510 -5.55 25.14 -29.66
N ALA A 511 -6.06 24.84 -30.86
CA ALA A 511 -6.03 23.49 -31.42
C ALA A 511 -4.60 22.96 -31.58
N LEU A 512 -3.67 23.78 -32.09
CA LEU A 512 -2.26 23.40 -32.22
C LEU A 512 -1.57 23.25 -30.85
N HIS A 513 -1.89 24.11 -29.89
CA HIS A 513 -1.39 23.98 -28.52
C HIS A 513 -1.84 22.67 -27.88
N LEU A 514 -3.13 22.32 -27.96
CA LEU A 514 -3.66 21.04 -27.45
C LEU A 514 -3.06 19.83 -28.15
N ILE A 515 -2.72 19.93 -29.44
CA ILE A 515 -1.95 18.90 -30.15
C ILE A 515 -0.57 18.73 -29.52
N ASN A 516 0.17 19.83 -29.29
CA ASN A 516 1.50 19.78 -28.69
C ASN A 516 1.44 19.17 -27.28
N VAL A 517 0.50 19.61 -26.45
CA VAL A 517 0.27 19.04 -25.12
C VAL A 517 0.02 17.54 -25.18
N LYS A 518 -0.75 17.07 -26.19
CA LYS A 518 -1.00 15.63 -26.35
C LYS A 518 0.21 14.86 -26.88
N LEU A 519 1.02 15.47 -27.74
CA LEU A 519 2.27 14.88 -28.24
C LEU A 519 3.34 14.78 -27.13
N GLU A 520 3.30 15.67 -26.15
CA GLU A 520 4.12 15.63 -24.93
C GLU A 520 3.66 14.59 -23.89
N GLY A 521 2.62 13.82 -24.23
CA GLY A 521 2.11 12.71 -23.41
C GLY A 521 1.07 13.10 -22.36
N CYS A 522 0.64 14.37 -22.30
CA CYS A 522 -0.36 14.81 -21.35
C CYS A 522 -1.78 14.40 -21.76
N GLU A 523 -2.69 14.25 -20.80
CA GLU A 523 -4.10 14.01 -21.08
C GLU A 523 -4.83 15.32 -21.42
N LEU A 524 -5.79 15.23 -22.34
CA LEU A 524 -6.64 16.37 -22.69
C LEU A 524 -7.79 16.47 -21.69
N PRO A 525 -8.20 17.67 -21.27
CA PRO A 525 -9.26 17.86 -20.29
C PRO A 525 -10.62 17.47 -20.90
N THR A 526 -11.62 17.25 -20.06
CA THR A 526 -13.01 17.03 -20.51
C THR A 526 -13.71 18.34 -20.88
N VAL A 527 -13.32 19.43 -20.22
CA VAL A 527 -13.81 20.80 -20.42
C VAL A 527 -12.61 21.71 -20.54
N LEU A 528 -12.66 22.70 -21.44
CA LEU A 528 -11.56 23.64 -21.61
C LEU A 528 -11.40 24.52 -20.35
N PRO A 529 -10.21 24.55 -19.71
CA PRO A 529 -9.94 25.43 -18.58
C PRO A 529 -10.01 26.92 -18.97
N GLU A 530 -10.44 27.78 -18.04
CA GLU A 530 -10.66 29.21 -18.28
C GLU A 530 -9.40 29.94 -18.77
N HIS A 531 -8.21 29.59 -18.26
CA HIS A 531 -6.96 30.21 -18.69
C HIS A 531 -6.58 29.87 -20.14
N LEU A 532 -7.05 28.73 -20.67
CA LEU A 532 -6.85 28.34 -22.06
C LEU A 532 -7.91 28.90 -23.02
N VAL A 533 -9.04 29.42 -22.51
CA VAL A 533 -10.05 30.08 -23.34
C VAL A 533 -9.42 31.28 -24.05
N PRO A 534 -9.57 31.41 -25.38
CA PRO A 534 -9.10 32.56 -26.14
C PRO A 534 -9.55 33.88 -25.51
N PRO A 535 -8.67 34.89 -25.36
CA PRO A 535 -9.01 36.15 -24.69
C PRO A 535 -10.27 36.82 -25.26
N SER A 536 -10.49 36.74 -26.57
CA SER A 536 -11.69 37.29 -27.22
C SER A 536 -13.00 36.59 -26.84
N LYS A 537 -12.93 35.34 -26.36
CA LYS A 537 -14.08 34.46 -26.08
C LYS A 537 -14.35 34.23 -24.58
N ARG A 538 -13.57 34.82 -23.67
CA ARG A 538 -13.72 34.65 -22.21
C ARG A 538 -15.00 35.25 -21.61
N TYR A 539 -15.64 36.19 -22.32
CA TYR A 539 -16.83 36.92 -21.85
C TYR A 539 -17.98 36.91 -22.87
N ALA A 540 -17.94 36.00 -23.85
CA ALA A 540 -18.91 35.90 -24.93
C ALA A 540 -20.16 35.11 -24.52
#